data_AF-A0A5B8IXH6-F1
#
_entry.id   AF-A0A5B8IXH6-F1
#
_cell.length_a   1.000
_cell.length_b   1.000
_cell.length_c   1.000
_cell.angle_alpha   90.00
_cell.angle_beta   90.00
_cell.angle_gamma   90.00
#
_symmetry.space_group_name_H-M   'P 1'
#
loop_
_entity.id
_entity.type
_entity.pdbx_description
1 polymer ?
#
loop_
_entity_poly.entity_id
_entity_poly.type
_entity_poly.pdbx_seq_one_letter_code
_entity_poly.pdbx_strand_id
1 'polypeptide(L)'
;MINPFDESTLDSVEALLAGTDQLLEQSYPGDSGARQPIHTVYVPGDKYTPDLPAAWGRNAIAAAGGLMGLSALAAKLNLAEPQRLAELVADKLASEPIEDLRIDFEDGFGNRSDAEEDAAVLAAADSLAAAVAANKAPSFIGIRFKCFEAPTRARGIRTLGLFISQLLSHGELPAGLRLTLPKVTTVDQVKAMVLLAEQLEQAHGLEAGKIRFEVQVETPQVIIAADGTHPVAQLIHAGQGRVSSLHYGTYDYSASLGVAAGYQSMEHPVADYAKDVMQVAVAGTGVELSDGSTNIIPAGDPENMAEAWALHARLVSRHLARGIYQGWDLHENQLPTRYLATFAFFREGLQAAGTRLRNYVHQISSTIMDEPATARALARYIHRGVTCGAVSAEEVAELAQITLSELEAIALNRSHA
;
A
#
# COMPACT_ATOMS: atom_id res chain seq x y z
N MET A 1 -33.21 12.84 -37.41
CA MET A 1 -32.22 11.99 -38.11
C MET A 1 -32.69 10.55 -37.98
N ILE A 2 -32.73 9.79 -39.08
CA ILE A 2 -33.04 8.34 -39.05
C ILE A 2 -31.80 7.65 -38.48
N ASN A 3 -31.95 6.86 -37.42
CA ASN A 3 -30.85 6.05 -36.89
C ASN A 3 -30.46 5.03 -37.98
N PRO A 4 -29.22 5.06 -38.50
CA PRO A 4 -28.80 4.14 -39.56
C PRO A 4 -28.60 2.70 -39.06
N PHE A 5 -28.62 2.47 -37.74
CA PHE A 5 -28.46 1.16 -37.12
C PHE A 5 -29.80 0.70 -36.55
N ASP A 6 -30.26 -0.45 -37.02
CA ASP A 6 -31.46 -1.12 -36.52
C ASP A 6 -31.16 -2.00 -35.30
N GLU A 7 -32.21 -2.55 -34.70
CA GLU A 7 -32.13 -3.41 -33.53
C GLU A 7 -31.27 -4.66 -33.80
N SER A 8 -31.36 -5.25 -35.01
CA SER A 8 -30.53 -6.40 -35.39
C SER A 8 -29.03 -6.09 -35.41
N THR A 9 -28.66 -4.85 -35.78
CA THR A 9 -27.27 -4.39 -35.72
C THR A 9 -26.82 -4.27 -34.27
N LEU A 10 -27.68 -3.73 -33.39
CA LEU A 10 -27.40 -3.62 -31.96
C LEU A 10 -27.22 -5.00 -31.32
N ASP A 11 -28.15 -5.93 -31.54
CA ASP A 11 -28.09 -7.31 -31.00
C ASP A 11 -26.79 -8.02 -31.39
N SER A 12 -26.34 -7.82 -32.65
CA SER A 12 -25.10 -8.40 -33.14
C SER A 12 -23.87 -7.83 -32.41
N VAL A 13 -23.87 -6.53 -32.14
CA VAL A 13 -22.80 -5.86 -31.38
C VAL A 13 -22.83 -6.28 -29.91
N GLU A 14 -24.01 -6.37 -29.29
CA GLU A 14 -24.16 -6.86 -27.91
C GLU A 14 -23.63 -8.28 -27.76
N ALA A 15 -23.97 -9.19 -28.69
CA ALA A 15 -23.44 -10.54 -28.68
C ALA A 15 -21.91 -10.60 -28.86
N LEU A 16 -21.34 -9.71 -29.68
CA LEU A 16 -19.89 -9.59 -29.87
C LEU A 16 -19.18 -9.05 -28.61
N LEU A 17 -19.81 -8.15 -27.87
CA LEU A 17 -19.20 -7.46 -26.73
C LEU A 17 -19.50 -8.11 -25.38
N ALA A 18 -20.49 -9.01 -25.26
CA ALA A 18 -20.85 -9.64 -23.98
C ALA A 18 -19.65 -10.30 -23.25
N GLY A 19 -18.76 -10.97 -23.98
CA GLY A 19 -17.53 -11.54 -23.39
C GLY A 19 -16.51 -10.49 -22.96
N THR A 20 -16.46 -9.36 -23.67
CA THR A 20 -15.64 -8.20 -23.30
C THR A 20 -16.18 -7.55 -22.02
N ASP A 21 -17.49 -7.36 -21.93
CA ASP A 21 -18.12 -6.78 -20.75
C ASP A 21 -17.90 -7.66 -19.51
N GLN A 22 -18.06 -8.98 -19.65
CA GLN A 22 -17.76 -9.94 -18.59
C GLN A 22 -16.27 -9.90 -18.18
N LEU A 23 -15.35 -9.82 -19.15
CA LEU A 23 -13.92 -9.70 -18.88
C LEU A 23 -13.63 -8.42 -18.09
N LEU A 24 -14.19 -7.28 -18.51
CA LEU A 24 -13.98 -5.98 -17.87
C LEU A 24 -14.55 -5.96 -16.46
N GLU A 25 -15.77 -6.47 -16.25
CA GLU A 25 -16.41 -6.53 -14.94
C GLU A 25 -15.62 -7.41 -13.95
N GLN A 26 -15.15 -8.58 -14.39
CA GLN A 26 -14.49 -9.53 -13.50
C GLN A 26 -13.01 -9.23 -13.27
N SER A 27 -12.30 -8.79 -14.31
CA SER A 27 -10.84 -8.59 -14.25
C SER A 27 -10.45 -7.16 -13.87
N TYR A 28 -11.36 -6.20 -14.07
CA TYR A 28 -11.13 -4.77 -13.81
C TYR A 28 -12.29 -4.13 -13.01
N PRO A 29 -12.61 -4.64 -11.81
CA PRO A 29 -13.73 -4.14 -11.00
C PRO A 29 -13.53 -2.71 -10.46
N GLY A 30 -12.33 -2.15 -10.57
CA GLY A 30 -11.98 -0.82 -10.06
C GLY A 30 -11.59 -0.80 -8.59
N ASP A 31 -11.42 0.41 -8.05
CA ASP A 31 -11.11 0.64 -6.64
C ASP A 31 -12.34 0.31 -5.78
N SER A 32 -12.15 -0.45 -4.70
CA SER A 32 -13.23 -0.83 -3.78
C SER A 32 -13.63 0.29 -2.81
N GLY A 33 -12.78 1.32 -2.66
CA GLY A 33 -12.92 2.35 -1.62
C GLY A 33 -12.32 1.95 -0.27
N ALA A 34 -11.83 0.70 -0.14
CA ALA A 34 -11.13 0.28 1.06
C ALA A 34 -9.89 1.15 1.32
N ARG A 35 -9.61 1.40 2.59
CA ARG A 35 -8.40 2.13 3.00
C ARG A 35 -7.16 1.36 2.53
N GLN A 36 -6.30 2.05 1.78
CA GLN A 36 -4.92 1.63 1.54
C GLN A 36 -4.01 2.38 2.53
N PRO A 37 -3.07 1.71 3.21
CA PRO A 37 -2.13 2.39 4.09
C PRO A 37 -1.10 3.21 3.31
N ILE A 38 -0.59 4.30 3.90
CA ILE A 38 0.40 5.16 3.25
C ILE A 38 1.82 4.61 3.31
N HIS A 39 2.05 3.65 4.20
CA HIS A 39 3.34 3.02 4.40
C HIS A 39 3.20 1.59 4.91
N THR A 40 4.28 0.83 4.81
CA THR A 40 4.48 -0.47 5.44
C THR A 40 5.81 -0.47 6.17
N VAL A 41 5.84 -0.93 7.42
CA VAL A 41 7.09 -1.20 8.13
C VAL A 41 7.39 -2.70 8.19
N TYR A 42 8.66 -3.06 8.12
CA TYR A 42 9.13 -4.43 8.35
C TYR A 42 9.89 -4.50 9.66
N VAL A 43 9.51 -5.44 10.52
CA VAL A 43 10.12 -5.66 11.83
C VAL A 43 10.48 -7.14 11.95
N PRO A 44 11.72 -7.51 12.32
CA PRO A 44 12.10 -8.91 12.46
C PRO A 44 11.16 -9.69 13.40
N GLY A 45 10.96 -10.98 13.11
CA GLY A 45 10.02 -11.85 13.82
C GLY A 45 10.18 -11.92 15.34
N ASP A 46 11.38 -11.68 15.86
CA ASP A 46 11.70 -11.65 17.30
C ASP A 46 11.62 -10.25 17.94
N LYS A 47 11.27 -9.21 17.17
CA LYS A 47 11.22 -7.82 17.65
C LYS A 47 9.81 -7.27 17.80
N TYR A 48 8.81 -7.91 17.20
CA TYR A 48 7.43 -7.47 17.34
C TYR A 48 6.93 -7.62 18.78
N THR A 49 6.32 -6.55 19.30
CA THR A 49 5.57 -6.56 20.56
C THR A 49 4.31 -5.70 20.41
N PRO A 50 3.25 -5.93 21.21
CA PRO A 50 2.05 -5.11 21.16
C PRO A 50 2.25 -3.60 21.46
N ASP A 51 3.34 -3.21 22.12
CA ASP A 51 3.67 -1.78 22.38
C ASP A 51 4.51 -1.15 21.27
N LEU A 52 5.08 -1.96 20.35
CA LEU A 52 6.05 -1.48 19.36
C LEU A 52 5.54 -0.29 18.54
N PRO A 53 4.31 -0.28 17.98
CA PRO A 53 3.82 0.87 17.23
C PRO A 53 3.81 2.15 18.07
N ALA A 54 3.27 2.10 19.28
CA ALA A 54 3.20 3.25 20.18
C ALA A 54 4.61 3.73 20.60
N ALA A 55 5.54 2.80 20.81
CA ALA A 55 6.94 3.11 21.09
C ALA A 55 7.60 3.85 19.92
N TRP A 56 7.43 3.35 18.69
CA TRP A 56 7.96 3.99 17.49
C TRP A 56 7.39 5.40 17.29
N GLY A 57 6.10 5.61 17.56
CA GLY A 57 5.48 6.94 17.52
C GLY A 57 6.13 7.93 18.50
N ARG A 58 6.31 7.51 19.76
CA ARG A 58 6.98 8.33 20.79
C ARG A 58 8.43 8.63 20.41
N ASN A 59 9.16 7.62 19.92
CA ASN A 59 10.56 7.77 19.51
C ASN A 59 10.70 8.70 18.31
N ALA A 60 9.83 8.58 17.31
CA ALA A 60 9.79 9.47 16.14
C ALA A 60 9.54 10.93 16.52
N ILE A 61 8.59 11.19 17.42
CA ILE A 61 8.33 12.55 17.95
C ILE A 61 9.56 13.07 18.69
N ALA A 62 10.16 12.26 19.56
CA ALA A 62 11.35 12.65 20.32
C ALA A 62 12.55 12.94 19.40
N ALA A 63 12.79 12.07 18.41
CA ALA A 63 13.85 12.21 17.42
C ALA A 63 13.70 13.49 16.60
N ALA A 64 12.47 13.87 16.25
CA ALA A 64 12.19 15.12 15.56
C ALA A 64 12.36 16.36 16.44
N GLY A 65 12.47 16.23 17.78
CA GLY A 65 12.53 17.36 18.72
C GLY A 65 11.16 17.84 19.21
N GLY A 66 10.17 16.95 19.28
CA GLY A 66 8.79 17.27 19.66
C GLY A 66 8.06 18.09 18.60
N LEU A 67 6.96 18.74 19.00
CA LEU A 67 6.14 19.54 18.08
C LEU A 67 6.93 20.69 17.43
N MET A 68 7.76 21.40 18.20
CA MET A 68 8.60 22.47 17.66
C MET A 68 9.61 21.96 16.64
N GLY A 69 10.20 20.80 16.91
CA GLY A 69 11.17 20.18 16.03
C GLY A 69 10.54 19.62 14.75
N LEU A 70 9.33 19.04 14.81
CA LEU A 70 8.53 18.69 13.63
C LEU A 70 8.24 19.92 12.75
N SER A 71 7.88 21.05 13.36
CA SER A 71 7.63 22.29 12.62
C SER A 71 8.89 22.85 11.98
N ALA A 72 10.02 22.82 12.69
CA ALA A 72 11.32 23.21 12.14
C ALA A 72 11.77 22.29 11.00
N LEU A 73 11.52 20.97 11.12
CA LEU A 73 11.79 20.00 10.07
C LEU A 73 10.94 20.28 8.82
N ALA A 74 9.63 20.49 8.98
CA ALA A 74 8.74 20.86 7.88
C ALA A 74 9.21 22.14 7.16
N ALA A 75 9.62 23.17 7.92
CA ALA A 75 10.16 24.40 7.37
C ALA A 75 11.50 24.17 6.62
N LYS A 76 12.41 23.35 7.17
CA LYS A 76 13.69 23.00 6.52
C LYS A 76 13.49 22.23 5.22
N LEU A 77 12.42 21.44 5.13
CA LEU A 77 12.01 20.72 3.94
C LEU A 77 11.26 21.60 2.92
N ASN A 78 11.03 22.88 3.24
CA ASN A 78 10.26 23.85 2.42
C ASN A 78 8.80 23.42 2.19
N LEU A 79 8.19 22.74 3.16
CA LEU A 79 6.77 22.37 3.10
C LEU A 79 5.88 23.54 3.50
N ALA A 80 4.72 23.65 2.85
CA ALA A 80 3.71 24.66 3.19
C ALA A 80 3.10 24.40 4.58
N GLU A 81 2.66 25.47 5.26
CA GLU A 81 1.98 25.39 6.58
C GLU A 81 2.73 24.56 7.65
N PRO A 82 4.03 24.82 7.93
CA PRO A 82 4.85 23.92 8.74
C PRO A 82 4.34 23.73 10.18
N GLN A 83 3.64 24.71 10.76
CA GLN A 83 3.01 24.56 12.08
C GLN A 83 1.83 23.59 12.03
N ARG A 84 0.95 23.74 11.03
CA ARG A 84 -0.22 22.88 10.86
C ARG A 84 0.17 21.44 10.55
N LEU A 85 1.18 21.25 9.69
CA LEU A 85 1.73 19.93 9.42
C LEU A 85 2.30 19.29 10.68
N ALA A 86 3.03 20.04 11.50
CA ALA A 86 3.59 19.51 12.74
C ALA A 86 2.50 19.04 13.72
N GLU A 87 1.40 19.78 13.86
CA GLU A 87 0.25 19.37 14.68
C GLU A 87 -0.36 18.07 14.18
N LEU A 88 -0.71 18.02 12.88
CA LEU A 88 -1.32 16.83 12.28
C LEU A 88 -0.42 15.60 12.39
N VAL A 89 0.88 15.77 12.15
CA VAL A 89 1.85 14.67 12.24
C VAL A 89 2.06 14.23 13.69
N ALA A 90 2.11 15.16 14.64
CA ALA A 90 2.21 14.80 16.06
C ALA A 90 0.99 13.99 16.52
N ASP A 91 -0.22 14.40 16.13
CA ASP A 91 -1.46 13.68 16.43
C ASP A 91 -1.48 12.29 15.78
N LYS A 92 -1.04 12.19 14.52
CA LYS A 92 -0.92 10.91 13.81
C LYS A 92 0.08 9.96 14.49
N LEU A 93 1.27 10.45 14.83
CA LEU A 93 2.30 9.66 15.51
C LEU A 93 1.89 9.24 16.93
N ALA A 94 1.02 10.01 17.59
CA ALA A 94 0.50 9.66 18.92
C ALA A 94 -0.62 8.61 18.87
N SER A 95 -1.46 8.63 17.82
CA SER A 95 -2.68 7.81 17.72
C SER A 95 -2.54 6.59 16.81
N GLU A 96 -1.89 6.72 15.66
CA GLU A 96 -1.69 5.66 14.66
C GLU A 96 -0.33 5.85 13.96
N PRO A 97 0.79 5.67 14.68
CA PRO A 97 2.15 5.90 14.14
C PRO A 97 2.52 4.93 13.02
N ILE A 98 1.96 3.72 13.03
CA ILE A 98 2.20 2.68 12.03
C ILE A 98 0.83 2.24 11.52
N GLU A 99 0.52 2.53 10.26
CA GLU A 99 -0.73 2.08 9.64
C GLU A 99 -0.67 0.60 9.28
N ASP A 100 0.51 0.13 8.87
CA ASP A 100 0.70 -1.21 8.34
C ASP A 100 2.06 -1.83 8.71
N LEU A 101 2.04 -3.04 9.27
CA LEU A 101 3.24 -3.73 9.81
C LEU A 101 3.38 -5.17 9.32
N ARG A 102 4.58 -5.53 8.84
CA ARG A 102 4.95 -6.90 8.47
C ARG A 102 5.95 -7.42 9.50
N ILE A 103 5.54 -8.45 10.23
CA ILE A 103 6.42 -9.26 11.06
C ILE A 103 7.23 -10.13 10.09
N ASP A 104 8.50 -9.78 9.93
CA ASP A 104 9.35 -10.34 8.90
C ASP A 104 10.05 -11.60 9.40
N PHE A 105 9.76 -12.73 8.77
CA PHE A 105 10.42 -14.04 8.95
C PHE A 105 11.36 -14.38 7.79
N GLU A 106 11.60 -13.43 6.91
CA GLU A 106 12.49 -13.55 5.76
C GLU A 106 13.84 -12.87 6.04
N ASP A 107 14.28 -11.91 5.23
CA ASP A 107 15.62 -11.33 5.31
C ASP A 107 15.87 -10.61 6.64
N GLY A 108 14.85 -9.95 7.21
CA GLY A 108 14.97 -9.25 8.50
C GLY A 108 15.13 -10.17 9.70
N PHE A 109 14.63 -11.41 9.65
CA PHE A 109 14.81 -12.41 10.72
C PHE A 109 16.08 -13.23 10.56
N GLY A 110 16.52 -13.38 9.30
CA GLY A 110 17.68 -14.17 8.91
C GLY A 110 17.44 -15.68 8.96
N ASN A 111 18.55 -16.42 8.95
CA ASN A 111 18.55 -17.88 8.96
C ASN A 111 18.58 -18.42 10.39
N ARG A 112 17.52 -19.13 10.77
CA ARG A 112 17.36 -19.82 12.07
C ARG A 112 17.11 -21.31 11.85
N SER A 113 17.23 -22.11 12.90
CA SER A 113 16.75 -23.49 12.86
C SER A 113 15.23 -23.54 12.75
N ASP A 114 14.69 -24.66 12.25
CA ASP A 114 13.24 -24.83 12.12
C ASP A 114 12.50 -24.67 13.45
N ALA A 115 13.08 -25.17 14.55
CA ALA A 115 12.48 -25.07 15.88
C ALA A 115 12.46 -23.63 16.41
N GLU A 116 13.52 -22.85 16.15
CA GLU A 116 13.58 -21.45 16.55
C GLU A 116 12.57 -20.60 15.76
N GLU A 117 12.47 -20.82 14.44
CA GLU A 117 11.50 -20.11 13.61
C GLU A 117 10.06 -20.51 13.97
N ASP A 118 9.78 -21.80 14.19
CA ASP A 118 8.46 -22.25 14.66
C ASP A 118 8.06 -21.55 15.96
N ALA A 119 8.96 -21.50 16.95
CA ALA A 119 8.69 -20.85 18.23
C ALA A 119 8.43 -19.35 18.07
N ALA A 120 9.22 -18.66 17.24
CA ALA A 120 9.04 -17.24 16.98
C ALA A 120 7.73 -16.93 16.24
N VAL A 121 7.34 -17.77 15.27
CA VAL A 121 6.08 -17.64 14.53
C VAL A 121 4.87 -17.78 15.44
N LEU A 122 4.88 -18.79 16.32
CA LEU A 122 3.80 -19.00 17.28
C LEU A 122 3.70 -17.83 18.28
N ALA A 123 4.83 -17.38 18.82
CA ALA A 123 4.88 -16.24 19.74
C ALA A 123 4.42 -14.92 19.08
N ALA A 124 4.75 -14.71 17.81
CA ALA A 124 4.30 -13.56 17.04
C ALA A 124 2.79 -13.59 16.81
N ALA A 125 2.22 -14.75 16.45
CA ALA A 125 0.77 -14.93 16.32
C ALA A 125 0.04 -14.68 17.64
N ASP A 126 0.54 -15.22 18.76
CA ASP A 126 -0.02 -14.98 20.10
C ASP A 126 0.01 -13.50 20.48
N SER A 127 1.14 -12.83 20.22
CA SER A 127 1.30 -11.40 20.49
C SER A 127 0.37 -10.56 19.63
N LEU A 128 0.18 -10.92 18.36
CA LEU A 128 -0.74 -10.25 17.46
C LEU A 128 -2.20 -10.44 17.93
N ALA A 129 -2.61 -11.66 18.26
CA ALA A 129 -3.95 -11.92 18.79
C ALA A 129 -4.23 -11.09 20.06
N ALA A 130 -3.27 -11.02 20.97
CA ALA A 130 -3.37 -10.17 22.17
C ALA A 130 -3.46 -8.68 21.83
N ALA A 131 -2.70 -8.20 20.85
CA ALA A 131 -2.76 -6.80 20.40
C ALA A 131 -4.10 -6.45 19.76
N VAL A 132 -4.67 -7.35 18.94
CA VAL A 132 -6.00 -7.19 18.32
C VAL A 132 -7.08 -7.15 19.38
N ALA A 133 -7.07 -8.10 20.34
CA ALA A 133 -8.03 -8.11 21.45
C ALA A 133 -7.96 -6.85 22.32
N ALA A 134 -6.79 -6.22 22.41
CA ALA A 134 -6.57 -4.97 23.14
C ALA A 134 -6.81 -3.70 22.31
N ASN A 135 -7.21 -3.80 21.03
CA ASN A 135 -7.29 -2.69 20.07
C ASN A 135 -5.98 -1.87 19.97
N LYS A 136 -4.83 -2.57 19.97
CA LYS A 136 -3.48 -1.99 19.86
C LYS A 136 -2.73 -2.39 18.60
N ALA A 137 -3.24 -3.36 17.85
CA ALA A 137 -2.65 -3.75 16.58
C ALA A 137 -2.78 -2.61 15.55
N PRO A 138 -1.80 -2.42 14.67
CA PRO A 138 -1.96 -1.57 13.49
C PRO A 138 -3.20 -1.96 12.68
N SER A 139 -3.76 -0.99 11.95
CA SER A 139 -4.93 -1.20 11.07
C SER A 139 -4.72 -2.36 10.09
N PHE A 140 -3.48 -2.50 9.61
CA PHE A 140 -3.05 -3.59 8.76
C PHE A 140 -1.81 -4.26 9.37
N ILE A 141 -1.81 -5.59 9.43
CA ILE A 141 -0.70 -6.31 10.03
C ILE A 141 -0.66 -7.76 9.56
N GLY A 142 0.53 -8.32 9.42
CA GLY A 142 0.69 -9.76 9.29
C GLY A 142 2.16 -10.12 9.11
N ILE A 143 2.47 -11.04 8.21
CA ILE A 143 3.83 -11.57 8.08
C ILE A 143 4.36 -11.45 6.65
N ARG A 144 5.68 -11.24 6.56
CA ARG A 144 6.45 -11.64 5.38
C ARG A 144 7.16 -12.95 5.71
N PHE A 145 6.86 -14.00 4.97
CA PHE A 145 7.46 -15.32 5.17
C PHE A 145 8.46 -15.62 4.04
N LYS A 146 9.27 -16.67 4.20
CA LYS A 146 10.27 -17.02 3.18
C LYS A 146 9.65 -17.37 1.83
N CYS A 147 10.35 -17.03 0.75
CA CYS A 147 9.90 -17.23 -0.63
C CYS A 147 9.72 -18.71 -1.02
N PHE A 148 9.16 -18.94 -2.22
CA PHE A 148 8.91 -20.29 -2.76
C PHE A 148 10.03 -20.86 -3.64
N GLU A 149 11.22 -20.29 -3.54
CA GLU A 149 12.42 -20.87 -4.14
C GLU A 149 12.79 -22.19 -3.45
N ALA A 150 13.41 -23.11 -4.18
CA ALA A 150 13.65 -24.47 -3.68
C ALA A 150 14.33 -24.55 -2.30
N PRO A 151 15.34 -23.71 -1.96
CA PRO A 151 16.02 -23.79 -0.66
C PRO A 151 15.14 -23.39 0.54
N THR A 152 14.17 -22.50 0.34
CA THR A 152 13.41 -21.84 1.41
C THR A 152 11.93 -22.23 1.42
N ARG A 153 11.42 -22.81 0.32
CA ARG A 153 10.00 -23.14 0.11
C ARG A 153 9.37 -23.91 1.27
N ALA A 154 9.99 -25.01 1.70
CA ALA A 154 9.41 -25.84 2.75
C ALA A 154 9.25 -25.05 4.08
N ARG A 155 10.26 -24.22 4.40
CA ARG A 155 10.25 -23.34 5.58
C ARG A 155 9.19 -22.25 5.46
N GLY A 156 9.09 -21.59 4.31
CA GLY A 156 8.08 -20.56 4.04
C GLY A 156 6.65 -21.07 4.18
N ILE A 157 6.35 -22.24 3.57
CA ILE A 157 5.04 -22.89 3.68
C ILE A 157 4.70 -23.23 5.14
N ARG A 158 5.67 -23.78 5.88
CA ARG A 158 5.48 -24.12 7.30
C ARG A 158 5.19 -22.88 8.15
N THR A 159 5.95 -21.80 7.94
CA THR A 159 5.76 -20.53 8.65
C THR A 159 4.38 -19.92 8.39
N LEU A 160 3.94 -19.88 7.13
CA LEU A 160 2.58 -19.45 6.77
C LEU A 160 1.51 -20.29 7.49
N GLY A 161 1.61 -21.61 7.42
CA GLY A 161 0.63 -22.51 8.01
C GLY A 161 0.54 -22.41 9.53
N LEU A 162 1.69 -22.32 10.21
CA LEU A 162 1.75 -22.16 11.67
C LEU A 162 1.16 -20.82 12.11
N PHE A 163 1.51 -19.73 11.44
CA PHE A 163 1.03 -18.40 11.80
C PHE A 163 -0.50 -18.30 11.70
N ILE A 164 -1.07 -18.74 10.57
CA ILE A 164 -2.52 -18.68 10.35
C ILE A 164 -3.27 -19.59 11.32
N SER A 165 -2.80 -20.82 11.50
CA SER A 165 -3.44 -21.77 12.42
C SER A 165 -3.39 -21.28 13.86
N GLN A 166 -2.28 -20.65 14.28
CA GLN A 166 -2.15 -20.11 15.62
C GLN A 166 -3.05 -18.88 15.82
N LEU A 167 -3.14 -17.97 14.85
CA LEU A 167 -4.08 -16.84 14.93
C LEU A 167 -5.53 -17.33 15.06
N LEU A 168 -5.92 -18.32 14.26
CA LEU A 168 -7.27 -18.89 14.29
C LEU A 168 -7.60 -19.60 15.60
N SER A 169 -6.58 -20.08 16.33
CA SER A 169 -6.78 -20.65 17.66
C SER A 169 -7.26 -19.61 18.70
N HIS A 170 -7.06 -18.31 18.43
CA HIS A 170 -7.51 -17.20 19.27
C HIS A 170 -8.82 -16.55 18.80
N GLY A 171 -9.36 -16.92 17.63
CA GLY A 171 -10.60 -16.37 17.10
C GLY A 171 -10.56 -16.15 15.60
N GLU A 172 -11.30 -15.14 15.12
CA GLU A 172 -11.32 -14.80 13.70
C GLU A 172 -10.02 -14.13 13.23
N LEU A 173 -9.70 -14.27 11.94
CA LEU A 173 -8.57 -13.55 11.35
C LEU A 173 -8.83 -12.03 11.39
N PRO A 174 -7.82 -11.20 11.72
CA PRO A 174 -7.95 -9.75 11.68
C PRO A 174 -8.38 -9.27 10.29
N ALA A 175 -9.30 -8.30 10.22
CA ALA A 175 -9.78 -7.76 8.94
C ALA A 175 -8.64 -7.18 8.08
N GLY A 176 -7.64 -6.58 8.71
CA GLY A 176 -6.44 -6.02 8.07
C GLY A 176 -5.27 -6.99 7.90
N LEU A 177 -5.50 -8.31 7.95
CA LEU A 177 -4.42 -9.30 7.82
C LEU A 177 -3.70 -9.17 6.47
N ARG A 178 -2.37 -8.98 6.49
CA ARG A 178 -1.52 -8.91 5.29
C ARG A 178 -0.46 -10.02 5.27
N LEU A 179 -0.45 -10.83 4.21
CA LEU A 179 0.51 -11.92 4.02
C LEU A 179 1.37 -11.62 2.81
N THR A 180 2.66 -11.36 2.98
CA THR A 180 3.54 -10.98 1.87
C THR A 180 4.32 -12.20 1.37
N LEU A 181 4.14 -12.53 0.09
CA LEU A 181 4.94 -13.54 -0.63
C LEU A 181 6.12 -12.85 -1.34
N PRO A 182 7.36 -13.02 -0.84
CA PRO A 182 8.52 -12.37 -1.43
C PRO A 182 9.13 -13.16 -2.59
N LYS A 183 10.03 -12.49 -3.32
CA LYS A 183 10.89 -13.05 -4.39
C LYS A 183 10.10 -13.88 -5.40
N VAL A 184 8.93 -13.35 -5.83
CA VAL A 184 8.16 -13.96 -6.91
C VAL A 184 8.87 -13.71 -8.23
N THR A 185 9.06 -14.79 -8.97
CA THR A 185 9.78 -14.87 -10.25
C THR A 185 8.89 -15.40 -11.36
N THR A 186 7.90 -16.25 -11.03
CA THR A 186 6.97 -16.83 -12.00
C THR A 186 5.53 -16.84 -11.51
N VAL A 187 4.58 -16.90 -12.45
CA VAL A 187 3.13 -16.99 -12.16
C VAL A 187 2.80 -18.24 -11.34
N ASP A 188 3.55 -19.34 -11.51
CA ASP A 188 3.27 -20.59 -10.80
C ASP A 188 3.52 -20.50 -9.28
N GLN A 189 4.38 -19.58 -8.82
CA GLN A 189 4.53 -19.32 -7.38
C GLN A 189 3.26 -18.67 -6.80
N VAL A 190 2.57 -17.82 -7.56
CA VAL A 190 1.27 -17.25 -7.16
C VAL A 190 0.18 -18.33 -7.15
N LYS A 191 0.12 -19.20 -8.17
CA LYS A 191 -0.81 -20.35 -8.18
C LYS A 191 -0.57 -21.28 -6.99
N ALA A 192 0.68 -21.51 -6.62
CA ALA A 192 1.02 -22.29 -5.43
C ALA A 192 0.52 -21.61 -4.14
N MET A 193 0.62 -20.28 -4.05
CA MET A 193 0.06 -19.52 -2.91
C MET A 193 -1.47 -19.61 -2.84
N VAL A 194 -2.16 -19.56 -3.99
CA VAL A 194 -3.61 -19.78 -4.06
C VAL A 194 -3.97 -21.16 -3.52
N LEU A 195 -3.27 -22.21 -3.96
CA LEU A 195 -3.48 -23.58 -3.47
C LEU A 195 -3.29 -23.66 -1.95
N LEU A 196 -2.25 -23.03 -1.39
CA LEU A 196 -2.03 -23.03 0.06
C LEU A 196 -3.11 -22.27 0.83
N ALA A 197 -3.57 -21.13 0.30
CA ALA A 197 -4.66 -20.37 0.89
C ALA A 197 -5.96 -21.19 0.92
N GLU A 198 -6.31 -21.85 -0.19
CA GLU A 198 -7.49 -22.73 -0.27
C GLU A 198 -7.41 -23.90 0.72
N GLN A 199 -6.23 -24.53 0.86
CA GLN A 199 -6.04 -25.61 1.82
C GLN A 199 -6.19 -25.14 3.27
N LEU A 200 -5.67 -23.95 3.60
CA LEU A 200 -5.85 -23.35 4.92
C LEU A 200 -7.30 -22.98 5.19
N GLU A 201 -8.00 -22.40 4.21
CA GLU A 201 -9.43 -22.08 4.33
C GLU A 201 -10.27 -23.34 4.56
N GLN A 202 -10.03 -24.40 3.78
CA GLN A 202 -10.72 -25.68 3.95
C GLN A 202 -10.43 -26.31 5.31
N ALA A 203 -9.15 -26.33 5.73
CA ALA A 203 -8.74 -26.92 7.01
C ALA A 203 -9.37 -26.22 8.22
N HIS A 204 -9.63 -24.92 8.11
CA HIS A 204 -10.17 -24.09 9.20
C HIS A 204 -11.63 -23.67 9.00
N GLY A 205 -12.30 -24.15 7.95
CA GLY A 205 -13.71 -23.85 7.67
C GLY A 205 -13.98 -22.38 7.33
N LEU A 206 -13.01 -21.68 6.71
CA LEU A 206 -13.17 -20.30 6.28
C LEU A 206 -13.89 -20.22 4.93
N GLU A 207 -14.55 -19.09 4.67
CA GLU A 207 -15.11 -18.79 3.35
C GLU A 207 -14.00 -18.75 2.29
N ALA A 208 -14.31 -19.25 1.10
CA ALA A 208 -13.37 -19.23 -0.02
C ALA A 208 -12.98 -17.79 -0.38
N GLY A 209 -11.68 -17.52 -0.49
CA GLY A 209 -11.16 -16.19 -0.79
C GLY A 209 -10.87 -15.32 0.43
N LYS A 210 -11.17 -15.79 1.64
CA LYS A 210 -10.91 -15.08 2.90
C LYS A 210 -9.41 -14.79 3.12
N ILE A 211 -8.54 -15.73 2.77
CA ILE A 211 -7.08 -15.57 2.84
C ILE A 211 -6.60 -14.91 1.55
N ARG A 212 -6.21 -13.64 1.69
CA ARG A 212 -5.58 -12.80 0.66
C ARG A 212 -4.10 -12.62 0.94
N PHE A 213 -3.34 -12.20 -0.05
CA PHE A 213 -1.89 -12.01 0.07
C PHE A 213 -1.39 -10.87 -0.82
N GLU A 214 -0.18 -10.42 -0.55
CA GLU A 214 0.57 -9.41 -1.28
C GLU A 214 1.72 -10.09 -2.00
N VAL A 215 2.15 -9.53 -3.13
CA VAL A 215 3.28 -10.04 -3.89
C VAL A 215 4.41 -9.02 -3.89
N GLN A 216 5.59 -9.41 -3.42
CA GLN A 216 6.80 -8.62 -3.58
C GLN A 216 7.35 -8.84 -4.99
N VAL A 217 7.34 -7.77 -5.78
CA VAL A 217 7.85 -7.70 -7.14
C VAL A 217 9.28 -7.20 -7.08
N GLU A 218 10.23 -8.13 -7.13
CA GLU A 218 11.64 -7.81 -6.90
C GLU A 218 12.62 -8.62 -7.75
N THR A 219 12.13 -9.37 -8.72
CA THR A 219 12.95 -10.06 -9.71
C THR A 219 12.68 -9.49 -11.11
N PRO A 220 13.68 -9.29 -11.97
CA PRO A 220 13.45 -8.80 -13.33
C PRO A 220 12.51 -9.69 -14.14
N GLN A 221 12.55 -11.01 -13.91
CA GLN A 221 11.78 -12.00 -14.67
C GLN A 221 10.28 -11.88 -14.43
N VAL A 222 9.85 -11.39 -13.26
CA VAL A 222 8.42 -11.16 -13.02
C VAL A 222 7.92 -9.90 -13.74
N ILE A 223 8.81 -8.96 -14.05
CA ILE A 223 8.48 -7.80 -14.91
C ILE A 223 8.43 -8.20 -16.38
N ILE A 224 9.44 -8.92 -16.86
CA ILE A 224 9.51 -9.42 -18.24
C ILE A 224 10.06 -10.85 -18.29
N ALA A 225 9.24 -11.77 -18.81
CA ALA A 225 9.61 -13.17 -18.96
C ALA A 225 10.48 -13.41 -20.20
N ALA A 226 11.07 -14.60 -20.26
CA ALA A 226 11.92 -15.02 -21.38
C ALA A 226 11.19 -15.08 -22.74
N ASP A 227 9.87 -15.21 -22.74
CA ASP A 227 9.02 -15.19 -23.94
C ASP A 227 8.52 -13.79 -24.32
N GLY A 228 8.95 -12.75 -23.61
CA GLY A 228 8.54 -11.36 -23.82
C GLY A 228 7.20 -10.99 -23.19
N THR A 229 6.54 -11.91 -22.47
CA THR A 229 5.33 -11.59 -21.71
C THR A 229 5.67 -10.82 -20.43
N HIS A 230 4.65 -10.20 -19.82
CA HIS A 230 4.75 -9.51 -18.52
C HIS A 230 4.07 -10.33 -17.42
N PRO A 231 4.77 -11.22 -16.69
CA PRO A 231 4.16 -12.05 -15.65
C PRO A 231 3.43 -11.23 -14.59
N VAL A 232 3.93 -10.05 -14.23
CA VAL A 232 3.33 -9.14 -13.24
C VAL A 232 1.84 -8.85 -13.50
N ALA A 233 1.43 -8.73 -14.77
CA ALA A 233 0.02 -8.56 -15.14
C ALA A 233 -0.78 -9.86 -14.97
N GLN A 234 -0.15 -11.01 -15.20
CA GLN A 234 -0.79 -12.32 -15.03
C GLN A 234 -0.96 -12.70 -13.56
N LEU A 235 -0.10 -12.22 -12.66
CA LEU A 235 -0.15 -12.56 -11.23
C LEU A 235 -1.51 -12.22 -10.60
N ILE A 236 -2.06 -11.05 -10.94
CA ILE A 236 -3.32 -10.55 -10.38
C ILE A 236 -4.45 -11.54 -10.70
N HIS A 237 -4.57 -11.94 -11.96
CA HIS A 237 -5.61 -12.86 -12.41
C HIS A 237 -5.35 -14.30 -11.94
N ALA A 238 -4.10 -14.76 -11.95
CA ALA A 238 -3.71 -16.06 -11.41
C ALA A 238 -3.96 -16.18 -9.90
N GLY A 239 -4.00 -15.04 -9.20
CA GLY A 239 -4.35 -14.93 -7.80
C GLY A 239 -5.84 -15.12 -7.48
N GLN A 240 -6.72 -15.18 -8.48
CA GLN A 240 -8.16 -15.43 -8.30
C GLN A 240 -8.82 -14.50 -7.26
N GLY A 241 -8.50 -13.20 -7.31
CA GLY A 241 -9.01 -12.18 -6.37
C GLY A 241 -8.28 -12.11 -5.01
N ARG A 242 -7.30 -13.00 -4.77
CA ARG A 242 -6.55 -13.05 -3.51
C ARG A 242 -5.36 -12.11 -3.46
N VAL A 243 -4.82 -11.70 -4.60
CA VAL A 243 -3.75 -10.68 -4.65
C VAL A 243 -4.36 -9.35 -4.22
N SER A 244 -3.80 -8.76 -3.17
CA SER A 244 -4.28 -7.51 -2.56
C SER A 244 -3.40 -6.33 -2.90
N SER A 245 -2.09 -6.55 -3.02
CA SER A 245 -1.12 -5.51 -3.35
C SER A 245 0.10 -6.08 -4.09
N LEU A 246 0.70 -5.27 -4.95
CA LEU A 246 2.04 -5.48 -5.49
C LEU A 246 3.03 -4.53 -4.82
N HIS A 247 4.12 -5.06 -4.27
CA HIS A 247 5.13 -4.28 -3.55
C HIS A 247 6.44 -4.28 -4.31
N TYR A 248 6.98 -3.11 -4.65
CA TYR A 248 8.26 -3.01 -5.34
C TYR A 248 9.45 -3.25 -4.38
N GLY A 249 10.22 -4.33 -4.60
CA GLY A 249 11.44 -4.61 -3.81
C GLY A 249 12.66 -3.89 -4.37
N THR A 250 13.03 -2.75 -3.79
CA THR A 250 14.06 -1.83 -4.33
C THR A 250 15.44 -2.48 -4.50
N TYR A 251 15.91 -3.18 -3.48
CA TYR A 251 17.30 -3.64 -3.42
C TYR A 251 17.53 -4.93 -4.18
N ASP A 252 16.67 -5.94 -4.00
CA ASP A 252 16.76 -7.21 -4.73
C ASP A 252 16.60 -7.00 -6.25
N TYR A 253 15.66 -6.15 -6.66
CA TYR A 253 15.44 -5.85 -8.06
C TYR A 253 16.64 -5.14 -8.71
N SER A 254 17.12 -4.07 -8.07
CA SER A 254 18.23 -3.28 -8.63
C SER A 254 19.56 -4.05 -8.60
N ALA A 255 19.80 -4.86 -7.56
CA ALA A 255 20.94 -5.76 -7.50
C ALA A 255 20.90 -6.81 -8.63
N SER A 256 19.73 -7.38 -8.92
CA SER A 256 19.54 -8.37 -10.01
C SER A 256 19.83 -7.79 -11.40
N LEU A 257 19.71 -6.47 -11.56
CA LEU A 257 20.06 -5.75 -12.79
C LEU A 257 21.51 -5.25 -12.83
N GLY A 258 22.32 -5.58 -11.81
CA GLY A 258 23.72 -5.17 -11.73
C GLY A 258 23.92 -3.70 -11.34
N VAL A 259 22.91 -3.03 -10.77
CA VAL A 259 23.08 -1.67 -10.24
C VAL A 259 24.00 -1.74 -9.02
N ALA A 260 25.12 -1.03 -9.08
CA ALA A 260 26.08 -0.96 -7.99
C ALA A 260 25.45 -0.35 -6.73
N ALA A 261 25.84 -0.84 -5.56
CA ALA A 261 25.19 -0.53 -4.27
C ALA A 261 24.99 0.97 -4.02
N GLY A 262 25.98 1.82 -4.32
CA GLY A 262 25.90 3.27 -4.13
C GLY A 262 24.91 4.00 -5.06
N TYR A 263 24.37 3.31 -6.06
CA TYR A 263 23.38 3.82 -7.01
C TYR A 263 22.01 3.16 -6.88
N GLN A 264 21.86 2.19 -5.96
CA GLN A 264 20.55 1.55 -5.71
C GLN A 264 19.63 2.56 -5.01
N SER A 265 18.50 2.85 -5.66
CA SER A 265 17.53 3.81 -5.15
C SER A 265 16.15 3.55 -5.75
N MET A 266 15.11 3.93 -5.01
CA MET A 266 13.72 3.94 -5.47
C MET A 266 13.51 4.85 -6.68
N GLU A 267 14.40 5.80 -6.94
CA GLU A 267 14.33 6.72 -8.08
C GLU A 267 15.30 6.37 -9.23
N HIS A 268 15.97 5.22 -9.17
CA HIS A 268 16.82 4.77 -10.27
C HIS A 268 15.95 4.45 -11.50
N PRO A 269 16.40 4.74 -12.75
CA PRO A 269 15.60 4.49 -13.96
C PRO A 269 15.10 3.04 -14.11
N VAL A 270 15.85 2.06 -13.61
CA VAL A 270 15.39 0.66 -13.60
C VAL A 270 14.21 0.42 -12.66
N ALA A 271 14.16 1.14 -11.54
CA ALA A 271 13.04 1.11 -10.61
C ALA A 271 11.82 1.78 -11.23
N ASP A 272 12.02 2.88 -11.96
CA ASP A 272 10.93 3.53 -12.70
C ASP A 272 10.32 2.60 -13.73
N TYR A 273 11.14 1.90 -14.53
CA TYR A 273 10.64 0.93 -15.49
C TYR A 273 9.76 -0.15 -14.83
N ALA A 274 10.24 -0.78 -13.75
CA ALA A 274 9.47 -1.79 -13.03
C ALA A 274 8.13 -1.23 -12.51
N LYS A 275 8.18 -0.05 -11.88
CA LYS A 275 7.00 0.58 -11.29
C LYS A 275 6.00 1.05 -12.34
N ASP A 276 6.46 1.51 -13.50
CA ASP A 276 5.58 1.86 -14.63
C ASP A 276 4.82 0.62 -15.13
N VAL A 277 5.51 -0.51 -15.32
CA VAL A 277 4.85 -1.78 -15.72
C VAL A 277 3.88 -2.25 -14.63
N MET A 278 4.26 -2.17 -13.36
CA MET A 278 3.39 -2.53 -12.24
C MET A 278 2.14 -1.63 -12.16
N GLN A 279 2.30 -0.31 -12.33
CA GLN A 279 1.18 0.63 -12.34
C GLN A 279 0.16 0.31 -13.44
N VAL A 280 0.65 0.02 -14.65
CA VAL A 280 -0.21 -0.39 -15.77
C VAL A 280 -0.90 -1.73 -15.46
N ALA A 281 -0.19 -2.68 -14.85
CA ALA A 281 -0.74 -3.99 -14.49
C ALA A 281 -1.87 -3.90 -13.45
N VAL A 282 -1.75 -3.04 -12.43
CA VAL A 282 -2.79 -2.92 -11.39
C VAL A 282 -3.98 -2.03 -11.79
N ALA A 283 -3.83 -1.20 -12.82
CA ALA A 283 -4.83 -0.21 -13.20
C ALA A 283 -6.21 -0.86 -13.45
N GLY A 284 -7.24 -0.39 -12.72
CA GLY A 284 -8.60 -0.91 -12.84
C GLY A 284 -8.84 -2.26 -12.15
N THR A 285 -7.82 -2.96 -11.67
CA THR A 285 -7.99 -4.30 -11.05
C THR A 285 -8.44 -4.27 -9.59
N GLY A 286 -8.32 -3.13 -8.91
CA GLY A 286 -8.53 -3.00 -7.47
C GLY A 286 -7.36 -3.49 -6.61
N VAL A 287 -6.29 -3.99 -7.22
CA VAL A 287 -5.04 -4.34 -6.53
C VAL A 287 -4.24 -3.08 -6.20
N GLU A 288 -3.75 -3.01 -4.97
CA GLU A 288 -2.93 -1.90 -4.48
C GLU A 288 -1.51 -1.96 -5.06
N LEU A 289 -0.81 -0.81 -5.00
CA LEU A 289 0.59 -0.71 -5.37
C LEU A 289 1.37 0.01 -4.28
N SER A 290 2.45 -0.62 -3.83
CA SER A 290 3.43 -0.06 -2.90
C SER A 290 4.76 0.15 -3.60
N ASP A 291 5.35 1.33 -3.41
CA ASP A 291 6.77 1.56 -3.68
C ASP A 291 7.63 0.83 -2.62
N GLY A 292 8.94 0.80 -2.83
CA GLY A 292 9.88 0.18 -1.91
C GLY A 292 10.36 1.12 -0.81
N SER A 293 11.59 0.88 -0.34
CA SER A 293 12.21 1.56 0.81
C SER A 293 13.52 2.24 0.45
N THR A 294 13.93 3.20 1.28
CA THR A 294 15.33 3.61 1.40
C THR A 294 15.97 3.06 2.68
N ASN A 295 17.16 2.47 2.53
CA ASN A 295 18.05 2.00 3.59
C ASN A 295 18.95 3.10 4.14
N ILE A 296 18.88 4.31 3.59
CA ILE A 296 19.48 5.51 4.16
C ILE A 296 18.53 5.98 5.28
N ILE A 297 18.84 5.54 6.49
CA ILE A 297 18.03 5.76 7.69
C ILE A 297 18.47 7.06 8.39
N PRO A 298 17.54 7.90 8.90
CA PRO A 298 17.89 9.07 9.71
C PRO A 298 18.43 8.65 11.08
N ALA A 299 19.76 8.54 11.19
CA ALA A 299 20.46 8.16 12.40
C ALA A 299 21.88 8.76 12.42
N GLY A 300 22.52 8.75 13.59
CA GLY A 300 23.88 9.28 13.74
C GLY A 300 23.89 10.75 14.14
N ASP A 301 24.85 11.50 13.60
CA ASP A 301 24.98 12.92 13.87
C ASP A 301 23.84 13.76 13.24
N PRO A 302 23.63 15.01 13.71
CA PRO A 302 22.52 15.85 13.23
C PRO A 302 22.56 16.19 11.73
N GLU A 303 23.75 16.18 11.11
CA GLU A 303 23.90 16.48 9.68
C GLU A 303 23.41 15.31 8.85
N ASN A 304 23.90 14.10 9.15
CA ASN A 304 23.45 12.85 8.54
C ASN A 304 21.94 12.63 8.74
N MET A 305 21.43 12.90 9.94
CA MET A 305 20.00 12.77 10.24
C MET A 305 19.16 13.72 9.36
N ALA A 306 19.61 14.96 9.19
CA ALA A 306 18.92 15.93 8.35
C ALA A 306 18.98 15.60 6.85
N GLU A 307 20.13 15.11 6.35
CA GLU A 307 20.28 14.68 4.96
C GLU A 307 19.40 13.47 4.64
N ALA A 308 19.39 12.47 5.52
CA ALA A 308 18.54 11.28 5.38
C ALA A 308 17.04 11.65 5.44
N TRP A 309 16.64 12.58 6.32
CA TRP A 309 15.28 13.10 6.33
C TRP A 309 14.89 13.82 5.04
N ALA A 310 15.76 14.70 4.53
CA ALA A 310 15.53 15.39 3.27
C ALA A 310 15.42 14.43 2.08
N LEU A 311 16.31 13.43 2.04
CA LEU A 311 16.24 12.35 1.05
C LEU A 311 14.93 11.58 1.16
N HIS A 312 14.55 11.14 2.36
CA HIS A 312 13.34 10.36 2.58
C HIS A 312 12.09 11.15 2.16
N ALA A 313 11.92 12.38 2.65
CA ALA A 313 10.79 13.23 2.28
C ALA A 313 10.67 13.42 0.76
N ARG A 314 11.80 13.65 0.08
CA ARG A 314 11.84 13.81 -1.38
C ARG A 314 11.42 12.55 -2.12
N LEU A 315 11.89 11.37 -1.69
CA LEU A 315 11.49 10.08 -2.28
C LEU A 315 10.00 9.80 -2.05
N VAL A 316 9.48 10.14 -0.86
CA VAL A 316 8.05 10.04 -0.55
C VAL A 316 7.20 10.92 -1.46
N SER A 317 7.51 12.21 -1.54
CA SER A 317 6.81 13.15 -2.42
C SER A 317 6.87 12.70 -3.89
N ARG A 318 8.01 12.15 -4.33
CA ARG A 318 8.17 11.65 -5.71
C ARG A 318 7.20 10.51 -6.03
N HIS A 319 7.09 9.50 -5.17
CA HIS A 319 6.21 8.37 -5.47
C HIS A 319 4.72 8.75 -5.37
N LEU A 320 4.37 9.68 -4.47
CA LEU A 320 3.02 10.28 -4.40
C LEU A 320 2.66 11.03 -5.69
N ALA A 321 3.56 11.86 -6.21
CA ALA A 321 3.38 12.57 -7.48
C ALA A 321 3.23 11.62 -8.69
N ARG A 322 3.74 10.40 -8.58
CA ARG A 322 3.59 9.32 -9.58
C ARG A 322 2.34 8.46 -9.38
N GLY A 323 1.48 8.80 -8.42
CA GLY A 323 0.26 8.04 -8.13
C GLY A 323 0.50 6.73 -7.36
N ILE A 324 1.65 6.55 -6.71
CA ILE A 324 1.91 5.43 -5.81
C ILE A 324 1.74 5.94 -4.38
N TYR A 325 0.67 5.51 -3.71
CA TYR A 325 0.25 6.11 -2.43
C TYR A 325 0.75 5.37 -1.19
N GLN A 326 1.42 4.23 -1.36
CA GLN A 326 2.04 3.43 -0.31
C GLN A 326 3.54 3.27 -0.59
N GLY A 327 4.36 3.27 0.45
CA GLY A 327 5.79 2.96 0.38
C GLY A 327 6.26 2.18 1.59
N TRP A 328 7.56 1.91 1.71
CA TRP A 328 8.11 1.20 2.86
C TRP A 328 8.96 2.11 3.74
N ASP A 329 8.88 1.91 5.04
CA ASP A 329 9.79 2.51 6.02
C ASP A 329 10.49 1.38 6.80
N LEU A 330 11.81 1.51 6.97
CA LEU A 330 12.67 0.51 7.63
C LEU A 330 12.99 0.88 9.08
N HIS A 331 12.66 2.10 9.51
CA HIS A 331 13.04 2.61 10.82
C HIS A 331 12.09 3.68 11.36
N GLU A 332 11.88 3.73 12.67
CA GLU A 332 11.00 4.70 13.35
C GLU A 332 11.34 6.17 13.03
N ASN A 333 12.61 6.50 12.86
CA ASN A 333 13.03 7.86 12.50
C ASN A 333 12.64 8.29 11.07
N GLN A 334 12.12 7.39 10.22
CA GLN A 334 11.55 7.76 8.92
C GLN A 334 10.09 8.22 9.03
N LEU A 335 9.39 7.88 10.13
CA LEU A 335 7.99 8.24 10.32
C LEU A 335 7.71 9.75 10.28
N PRO A 336 8.54 10.64 10.88
CA PRO A 336 8.31 12.08 10.78
C PRO A 336 8.23 12.56 9.33
N THR A 337 9.19 12.17 8.49
CA THR A 337 9.21 12.62 7.09
C THR A 337 8.27 11.85 6.18
N ARG A 338 7.87 10.62 6.54
CA ARG A 338 6.75 9.91 5.91
C ARG A 338 5.49 10.75 5.99
N TYR A 339 5.05 11.07 7.20
CA TYR A 339 3.79 11.78 7.40
C TYR A 339 3.88 13.25 6.98
N LEU A 340 5.00 13.94 7.22
CA LEU A 340 5.17 15.32 6.75
C LEU A 340 5.05 15.43 5.22
N ALA A 341 5.74 14.56 4.46
CA ALA A 341 5.70 14.60 3.01
C ALA A 341 4.31 14.20 2.47
N THR A 342 3.69 13.17 3.03
CA THR A 342 2.34 12.74 2.63
C THR A 342 1.28 13.78 2.95
N PHE A 343 1.30 14.37 4.14
CA PHE A 343 0.31 15.36 4.54
C PHE A 343 0.50 16.66 3.76
N ALA A 344 1.73 17.10 3.52
CA ALA A 344 2.00 18.22 2.63
C ALA A 344 1.42 17.98 1.23
N PHE A 345 1.66 16.80 0.65
CA PHE A 345 1.15 16.45 -0.68
C PHE A 345 -0.38 16.56 -0.79
N PHE A 346 -1.14 16.13 0.21
CA PHE A 346 -2.61 16.21 0.18
C PHE A 346 -3.16 17.60 0.55
N ARG A 347 -2.40 18.41 1.28
CA ARG A 347 -2.81 19.76 1.67
C ARG A 347 -2.51 20.81 0.60
N GLU A 348 -1.36 20.70 -0.08
CA GLU A 348 -0.94 21.66 -1.11
C GLU A 348 -1.96 21.80 -2.26
N GLY A 349 -2.60 20.70 -2.66
CA GLY A 349 -3.62 20.70 -3.71
C GLY A 349 -5.07 20.84 -3.22
N LEU A 350 -5.30 20.83 -1.89
CA LEU A 350 -6.65 20.72 -1.32
C LEU A 350 -7.59 21.85 -1.77
N GLN A 351 -7.15 23.10 -1.65
CA GLN A 351 -8.00 24.27 -1.97
C GLN A 351 -8.41 24.27 -3.44
N ALA A 352 -7.45 24.03 -4.35
CA ALA A 352 -7.70 23.98 -5.78
C ALA A 352 -8.60 22.80 -6.15
N ALA A 353 -8.35 21.62 -5.55
CA ALA A 353 -9.13 20.43 -5.81
C ALA A 353 -10.58 20.55 -5.30
N GLY A 354 -10.75 21.04 -4.07
CA GLY A 354 -12.07 21.26 -3.46
C GLY A 354 -12.91 22.28 -4.22
N THR A 355 -12.29 23.40 -4.65
CA THR A 355 -12.98 24.43 -5.46
C THR A 355 -13.44 23.87 -6.80
N ARG A 356 -12.59 23.11 -7.49
CA ARG A 356 -12.92 22.48 -8.77
C ARG A 356 -14.01 21.43 -8.64
N LEU A 357 -13.93 20.59 -7.61
CA LEU A 357 -14.94 19.58 -7.33
C LEU A 357 -16.30 20.23 -7.01
N ARG A 358 -16.32 21.30 -6.19
CA ARG A 358 -17.52 22.10 -5.95
C ARG A 358 -18.12 22.63 -7.24
N ASN A 359 -17.29 23.25 -8.09
CA ASN A 359 -17.77 23.85 -9.34
C ASN A 359 -18.35 22.79 -10.27
N TYR A 360 -17.77 21.59 -10.33
CA TYR A 360 -18.30 20.47 -11.10
C TYR A 360 -19.67 20.01 -10.57
N VAL A 361 -19.77 19.72 -9.27
CA VAL A 361 -21.01 19.21 -8.65
C VAL A 361 -22.15 20.21 -8.76
N HIS A 362 -21.87 21.50 -8.48
CA HIS A 362 -22.86 22.57 -8.48
C HIS A 362 -23.02 23.28 -9.83
N GLN A 363 -22.37 22.77 -10.89
CA GLN A 363 -22.44 23.31 -12.27
C GLN A 363 -22.08 24.80 -12.36
N ILE A 364 -21.10 25.24 -11.56
CA ILE A 364 -20.63 26.63 -11.51
C ILE A 364 -19.66 26.87 -12.67
N SER A 365 -19.93 27.86 -13.51
CA SER A 365 -19.04 28.24 -14.61
C SER A 365 -17.68 28.72 -14.10
N SER A 366 -16.59 28.20 -14.68
CA SER A 366 -15.22 28.54 -14.32
C SER A 366 -14.29 28.52 -15.55
N THR A 367 -13.05 29.01 -15.40
CA THR A 367 -12.04 28.96 -16.48
C THR A 367 -11.51 27.55 -16.76
N ILE A 368 -11.73 26.61 -15.83
CA ILE A 368 -11.43 25.19 -15.98
C ILE A 368 -12.75 24.44 -16.10
N MET A 369 -12.89 23.65 -17.16
CA MET A 369 -14.05 22.79 -17.38
C MET A 369 -13.68 21.36 -17.01
N ASP A 370 -14.17 20.92 -15.86
CA ASP A 370 -13.98 19.55 -15.37
C ASP A 370 -15.03 18.60 -15.98
N GLU A 371 -14.60 17.41 -16.36
CA GLU A 371 -15.44 16.33 -16.88
C GLU A 371 -15.50 15.18 -15.86
N PRO A 372 -16.35 14.14 -16.04
CA PRO A 372 -16.44 13.04 -15.07
C PRO A 372 -15.07 12.42 -14.72
N ALA A 373 -14.17 12.26 -15.69
CA ALA A 373 -12.85 11.70 -15.42
C ALA A 373 -12.00 12.58 -14.50
N THR A 374 -11.98 13.91 -14.71
CA THR A 374 -11.20 14.82 -13.87
C THR A 374 -11.85 15.03 -12.50
N ALA A 375 -13.19 15.09 -12.43
CA ALA A 375 -13.92 15.11 -11.17
C ALA A 375 -13.62 13.89 -10.29
N ARG A 376 -13.56 12.69 -10.88
CA ARG A 376 -13.13 11.47 -10.19
C ARG A 376 -11.72 11.58 -9.64
N ALA A 377 -10.78 12.09 -10.42
CA ALA A 377 -9.39 12.26 -9.98
C ALA A 377 -9.29 13.23 -8.79
N LEU A 378 -10.02 14.35 -8.84
CA LEU A 378 -10.10 15.33 -7.74
C LEU A 378 -10.71 14.70 -6.49
N ALA A 379 -11.82 13.98 -6.63
CA ALA A 379 -12.50 13.32 -5.52
C ALA A 379 -11.60 12.25 -4.87
N ARG A 380 -10.90 11.42 -5.66
CA ARG A 380 -9.94 10.43 -5.14
C ARG A 380 -8.79 11.07 -4.36
N TYR A 381 -8.25 12.17 -4.87
CA TYR A 381 -7.18 12.92 -4.19
C TYR A 381 -7.63 13.42 -2.81
N ILE A 382 -8.80 14.07 -2.74
CA ILE A 382 -9.36 14.58 -1.48
C ILE A 382 -9.70 13.41 -0.55
N HIS A 383 -10.35 12.35 -1.06
CA HIS A 383 -10.74 11.18 -0.28
C HIS A 383 -9.53 10.48 0.36
N ARG A 384 -8.41 10.36 -0.36
CA ARG A 384 -7.16 9.82 0.20
C ARG A 384 -6.55 10.74 1.26
N GLY A 385 -6.65 12.06 1.08
CA GLY A 385 -6.24 13.04 2.09
C GLY A 385 -7.03 12.89 3.40
N VAL A 386 -8.34 12.66 3.31
CA VAL A 386 -9.19 12.36 4.48
C VAL A 386 -8.81 11.02 5.10
N THR A 387 -8.69 9.98 4.28
CA THR A 387 -8.45 8.60 4.74
C THR A 387 -7.12 8.44 5.50
N CYS A 388 -6.06 9.17 5.12
CA CYS A 388 -4.79 9.12 5.84
C CYS A 388 -4.69 10.12 7.01
N GLY A 389 -5.66 11.02 7.17
CA GLY A 389 -5.71 12.03 8.23
C GLY A 389 -5.02 13.36 7.91
N ALA A 390 -4.63 13.61 6.66
CA ALA A 390 -4.05 14.88 6.22
C ALA A 390 -5.07 16.04 6.16
N VAL A 391 -6.36 15.69 6.00
CA VAL A 391 -7.48 16.60 5.80
C VAL A 391 -8.69 16.12 6.61
N SER A 392 -9.42 17.02 7.25
CA SER A 392 -10.63 16.65 8.00
C SER A 392 -11.89 16.58 7.12
N ALA A 393 -12.92 15.88 7.59
CA ALA A 393 -14.22 15.82 6.93
C ALA A 393 -14.87 17.21 6.82
N GLU A 394 -14.69 18.03 7.85
CA GLU A 394 -15.19 19.40 7.94
C GLU A 394 -14.50 20.31 6.93
N GLU A 395 -13.17 20.24 6.79
CA GLU A 395 -12.42 20.97 5.76
C GLU A 395 -12.97 20.67 4.36
N VAL A 396 -13.28 19.39 4.07
CA VAL A 396 -13.88 18.99 2.79
C VAL A 396 -15.29 19.54 2.62
N ALA A 397 -16.15 19.40 3.64
CA ALA A 397 -17.53 19.87 3.57
C ALA A 397 -17.61 21.39 3.35
N GLU A 398 -16.73 22.16 3.99
CA GLU A 398 -16.66 23.62 3.82
C GLU A 398 -16.16 24.02 2.43
N LEU A 399 -15.11 23.36 1.92
CA LEU A 399 -14.48 23.71 0.64
C LEU A 399 -15.30 23.24 -0.57
N ALA A 400 -15.69 21.96 -0.56
CA ALA A 400 -16.33 21.30 -1.70
C ALA A 400 -17.86 21.38 -1.66
N GLN A 401 -18.46 21.71 -0.50
CA GLN A 401 -19.91 21.75 -0.29
C GLN A 401 -20.61 20.44 -0.67
N ILE A 402 -19.98 19.32 -0.29
CA ILE A 402 -20.48 17.96 -0.44
C ILE A 402 -20.17 17.15 0.84
N THR A 403 -20.94 16.10 1.06
CA THR A 403 -20.70 15.12 2.13
C THR A 403 -19.54 14.18 1.78
N LEU A 404 -18.97 13.51 2.78
CA LEU A 404 -17.98 12.45 2.53
C LEU A 404 -18.55 11.28 1.71
N SER A 405 -19.83 10.95 1.87
CA SER A 405 -20.47 9.89 1.09
C SER A 405 -20.58 10.27 -0.39
N GLU A 406 -20.89 11.53 -0.69
CA GLU A 406 -20.88 12.03 -2.08
C GLU A 406 -19.47 12.06 -2.66
N LEU A 407 -18.48 12.49 -1.87
CA LEU A 407 -17.08 12.44 -2.26
C LEU A 407 -16.63 11.03 -2.64
N GLU A 408 -16.94 10.04 -1.80
CA GLU A 408 -16.61 8.63 -2.04
C GLU A 408 -17.33 8.11 -3.29
N ALA A 409 -18.63 8.40 -3.45
CA ALA A 409 -19.39 7.99 -4.62
C ALA A 409 -18.78 8.54 -5.92
N ILE A 410 -18.39 9.82 -5.95
CA ILE A 410 -17.69 10.42 -7.09
C ILE A 410 -16.33 9.73 -7.28
N ALA A 411 -15.51 9.59 -6.23
CA ALA A 411 -14.18 8.98 -6.32
C ALA A 411 -14.21 7.56 -6.94
N LEU A 412 -15.25 6.78 -6.59
CA LEU A 412 -15.43 5.39 -7.00
C LEU A 412 -16.32 5.21 -8.23
N ASN A 413 -16.78 6.30 -8.86
CA ASN A 413 -17.69 6.25 -10.00
C ASN A 413 -18.98 5.46 -9.72
N ARG A 414 -19.48 5.53 -8.48
CA ARG A 414 -20.76 4.91 -8.09
C ARG A 414 -21.88 5.90 -8.40
N SER A 415 -22.93 5.46 -9.08
CA SER A 415 -24.08 6.29 -9.41
C SER A 415 -24.66 6.93 -8.14
N HIS A 416 -24.83 8.25 -8.13
CA HIS A 416 -25.69 8.90 -7.15
C HIS A 416 -27.12 8.43 -7.45
N ALA A 417 -27.64 7.52 -6.62
CA ALA A 417 -29.06 7.17 -6.64
C ALA A 417 -29.87 8.27 -5.94
#